data_AF-A0A6A6DZ14-F1
#
_entry.id   AF-A0A6A6DZ14-F1
#
_cell.length_a   1.000
_cell.length_b   1.000
_cell.length_c   1.000
_cell.angle_alpha   90.00
_cell.angle_beta   90.00
_cell.angle_gamma   90.00
#
_symmetry.space_group_name_H-M   'P 1'
#
loop_
_entity.id
_entity.type
_entity.pdbx_description
1 polymer ?
#
loop_
_entity_poly.entity_id
_entity_poly.type
_entity_poly.pdbx_seq_one_letter_code
_entity_poly.pdbx_strand_id
1 'polypeptide(L)'
;MTVTRRMRERQARRSSILPPPPPPIKKPHAKHDPATRAQAIALHTEGVPNSRIREATGLGRSTIKDIVKEAKARGYDPEVSKTVTMAHVIDKPRSGRPCKGDEETQQVIIEKVTLNRYGGRRAVNR
;
A
#
# COMPACT_ATOMS: atom_id res chain seq x y z
N MET A 1 27.97 -43.32 43.06
CA MET A 1 27.84 -41.86 42.84
C MET A 1 28.01 -41.59 41.33
N THR A 2 26.89 -41.49 40.59
CA THR A 2 26.37 -40.23 40.01
C THR A 2 26.95 -39.84 38.63
N VAL A 3 26.96 -40.74 37.63
CA VAL A 3 27.41 -40.37 36.26
C VAL A 3 26.34 -40.59 35.18
N THR A 4 25.38 -41.48 35.37
CA THR A 4 24.40 -41.85 34.31
C THR A 4 23.16 -40.94 34.22
N ARG A 5 22.87 -40.12 35.24
CA ARG A 5 21.72 -39.20 35.22
C ARG A 5 21.97 -37.92 34.39
N ARG A 6 23.24 -37.50 34.26
CA ARG A 6 23.62 -36.24 33.59
C ARG A 6 23.64 -36.31 32.06
N MET A 7 23.75 -37.49 31.45
CA MET A 7 23.76 -37.65 29.99
C MET A 7 22.36 -37.64 29.36
N ARG A 8 21.36 -38.28 29.98
CA ARG A 8 19.96 -38.27 29.47
C ARG A 8 19.32 -36.88 29.53
N GLU A 9 19.68 -36.08 30.53
CA GLU A 9 19.14 -34.73 30.70
C GLU A 9 19.71 -33.72 29.68
N ARG A 10 20.93 -33.95 29.17
CA ARG A 10 21.50 -33.15 28.07
C ARG A 10 20.87 -33.45 26.71
N GLN A 11 20.45 -34.69 26.47
CA GLN A 11 19.73 -35.07 25.24
C GLN A 11 18.32 -34.48 25.21
N ALA A 12 17.58 -34.49 26.33
CA ALA A 12 16.23 -33.95 26.42
C ALA A 12 16.16 -32.41 26.25
N ARG A 13 17.20 -31.67 26.68
CA ARG A 13 17.28 -30.21 26.50
C ARG A 13 17.70 -29.80 25.07
N ARG A 14 18.32 -30.70 24.30
CA ARG A 14 18.65 -30.47 22.89
C ARG A 14 17.52 -30.83 21.93
N SER A 15 16.59 -31.68 22.35
CA SER A 15 15.44 -32.12 21.53
C SER A 15 14.14 -31.32 21.75
N SER A 16 14.15 -30.31 22.63
CA SER A 16 12.96 -29.54 23.03
C SER A 16 12.99 -28.07 22.63
N ILE A 17 13.96 -27.64 21.83
CA ILE A 17 13.88 -26.34 21.15
C ILE A 17 13.14 -26.58 19.84
N LEU A 18 11.81 -26.69 19.93
CA LEU A 18 10.99 -26.45 18.75
C LEU A 18 11.33 -25.03 18.28
N PRO A 19 11.64 -24.82 16.98
CA PRO A 19 11.81 -23.48 16.47
C PRO A 19 10.56 -22.69 16.85
N PRO A 20 10.69 -21.41 17.28
CA PRO A 20 9.52 -20.60 17.55
C PRO A 20 8.59 -20.68 16.33
N PRO A 21 7.27 -20.82 16.54
CA PRO A 21 6.35 -20.90 15.43
C PRO A 21 6.65 -19.73 14.48
N PRO A 22 6.69 -19.98 13.15
CA PRO A 22 6.97 -18.91 12.21
C PRO A 22 6.02 -17.76 12.52
N PRO A 23 6.51 -16.50 12.52
CA PRO A 23 5.64 -15.37 12.79
C PRO A 23 4.44 -15.46 11.84
N PRO A 24 3.22 -15.13 12.32
CA PRO A 24 2.04 -15.20 11.47
C PRO A 24 2.33 -14.43 10.19
N ILE A 25 2.32 -15.14 9.05
CA ILE A 25 2.55 -14.54 7.74
C ILE A 25 1.48 -13.47 7.58
N LYS A 26 1.91 -12.19 7.57
CA LYS A 26 0.98 -11.07 7.34
C LYS A 26 0.40 -11.26 5.95
N LYS A 27 -0.88 -11.64 5.88
CA LYS A 27 -1.61 -11.75 4.62
C LYS A 27 -1.47 -10.42 3.89
N PRO A 28 -1.20 -10.43 2.57
CA PRO A 28 -1.17 -9.18 1.80
C PRO A 28 -2.51 -8.46 2.01
N HIS A 29 -2.44 -7.16 2.27
CA HIS A 29 -3.65 -6.35 2.42
C HIS A 29 -4.40 -6.40 1.08
N ALA A 30 -5.51 -7.15 1.05
CA ALA A 30 -6.39 -7.18 -0.10
C ALA A 30 -6.87 -5.76 -0.38
N LYS A 31 -6.89 -5.38 -1.66
CA LYS A 31 -7.47 -4.09 -2.06
C LYS A 31 -8.94 -4.06 -1.64
N HIS A 32 -9.39 -2.91 -1.19
CA HIS A 32 -10.80 -2.73 -0.85
C HIS A 32 -11.64 -2.75 -2.11
N ASP A 33 -12.76 -3.48 -2.03
CA ASP A 33 -13.72 -3.59 -3.12
C ASP A 33 -14.27 -2.19 -3.49
N PRO A 34 -14.47 -1.89 -4.80
CA PRO A 34 -15.02 -0.60 -5.22
C PRO A 34 -16.37 -0.28 -4.56
N ALA A 35 -17.25 -1.25 -4.32
CA ALA A 35 -18.52 -0.98 -3.64
C ALA A 35 -18.29 -0.50 -2.20
N THR A 36 -17.36 -1.12 -1.47
CA THR A 36 -16.99 -0.69 -0.10
C THR A 36 -16.45 0.73 -0.08
N ARG A 37 -15.63 1.10 -1.07
CA ARG A 37 -15.10 2.47 -1.21
C ARG A 37 -16.20 3.46 -1.55
N ALA A 38 -17.10 3.12 -2.47
CA ALA A 38 -18.24 3.96 -2.84
C ALA A 38 -19.15 4.22 -1.64
N GLN A 39 -19.45 3.17 -0.87
CA GLN A 39 -20.23 3.27 0.37
C GLN A 39 -19.55 4.19 1.40
N ALA A 40 -18.23 4.09 1.56
CA ALA A 40 -17.50 4.96 2.47
C ALA A 40 -17.52 6.43 2.05
N ILE A 41 -17.45 6.73 0.75
CA ILE A 41 -17.57 8.10 0.22
C ILE A 41 -18.97 8.64 0.52
N ALA A 42 -20.02 7.86 0.23
CA ALA A 42 -21.40 8.26 0.48
C ALA A 42 -21.67 8.52 1.98
N LEU A 43 -21.23 7.62 2.86
CA LEU A 43 -21.42 7.82 4.30
C LEU A 43 -20.62 9.03 4.82
N HIS A 44 -19.42 9.27 4.28
CA HIS A 44 -18.64 10.44 4.68
C HIS A 44 -19.33 11.74 4.22
N THR A 45 -19.93 11.76 3.04
CA THR A 45 -20.60 12.96 2.51
C THR A 45 -21.92 13.26 3.21
N GLU A 46 -22.57 12.24 3.77
CA GLU A 46 -23.71 12.39 4.69
C GLU A 46 -23.31 12.88 6.09
N GLY A 47 -22.00 13.02 6.39
CA GLY A 47 -21.52 13.52 7.68
C GLY A 47 -21.46 12.46 8.77
N VAL A 48 -21.56 11.17 8.42
CA VAL A 48 -21.46 10.07 9.38
C VAL A 48 -20.06 10.06 10.02
N PRO A 49 -19.94 9.87 11.35
CA PRO A 49 -18.63 9.84 12.00
C PRO A 49 -17.79 8.65 11.54
N ASN A 50 -16.48 8.86 11.40
CA ASN A 50 -15.53 7.86 10.92
C ASN A 50 -15.52 6.55 11.74
N SER A 51 -15.90 6.58 13.02
CA SER A 51 -16.08 5.38 13.84
C SER A 51 -17.17 4.48 13.28
N ARG A 52 -18.32 5.07 12.91
CA ARG A 52 -19.46 4.34 12.38
C ARG A 52 -19.22 3.89 10.94
N ILE A 53 -18.53 4.70 10.13
CA ILE A 53 -18.09 4.28 8.79
C ILE A 53 -17.17 3.07 8.88
N ARG A 54 -16.23 3.06 9.84
CA ARG A 54 -15.35 1.91 10.09
C ARG A 54 -16.13 0.67 10.49
N GLU A 55 -17.14 0.79 11.35
CA GLU A 55 -18.00 -0.34 11.73
C GLU A 55 -18.76 -0.91 10.52
N ALA A 56 -19.27 -0.04 9.64
CA ALA A 56 -20.03 -0.46 8.47
C ALA A 56 -19.17 -1.07 7.35
N THR A 57 -17.98 -0.50 7.11
CA THR A 57 -17.15 -0.83 5.93
C THR A 57 -15.89 -1.62 6.26
N GLY A 58 -15.52 -1.71 7.54
CA GLY A 58 -14.24 -2.26 7.99
C GLY A 58 -13.02 -1.39 7.68
N LEU A 59 -13.21 -0.19 7.10
CA LEU A 59 -12.11 0.67 6.66
C LEU A 59 -11.46 1.44 7.81
N GLY A 60 -10.14 1.56 7.75
CA GLY A 60 -9.37 2.39 8.67
C GLY A 60 -9.66 3.88 8.48
N ARG A 61 -9.51 4.67 9.55
CA ARG A 61 -9.71 6.13 9.53
C ARG A 61 -8.85 6.84 8.48
N SER A 62 -7.59 6.41 8.32
CA SER A 62 -6.69 6.91 7.29
C SER A 62 -7.20 6.57 5.90
N THR A 63 -7.56 5.31 5.69
CA THR A 63 -8.10 4.82 4.41
C THR A 63 -9.34 5.58 3.96
N ILE A 64 -10.28 5.86 4.87
CA ILE A 64 -11.48 6.66 4.57
C ILE A 64 -11.10 8.06 4.06
N LYS A 65 -10.16 8.74 4.76
CA LYS A 65 -9.69 10.08 4.36
C LYS A 65 -8.99 10.05 3.00
N ASP A 66 -8.16 9.05 2.76
CA ASP A 66 -7.43 8.92 1.50
C ASP A 66 -8.38 8.67 0.33
N ILE A 67 -9.37 7.79 0.51
CA ILE A 67 -10.40 7.51 -0.50
C ILE A 67 -11.18 8.79 -0.84
N VAL A 68 -11.62 9.55 0.16
CA VAL A 68 -12.39 10.78 -0.08
C VAL A 68 -11.54 11.86 -0.74
N LYS A 69 -10.27 12.01 -0.32
CA LYS A 69 -9.33 12.92 -0.96
C LYS A 69 -9.12 12.55 -2.43
N GLU A 70 -8.95 11.27 -2.72
CA GLU A 70 -8.75 10.79 -4.08
C GLU A 70 -10.00 10.97 -4.95
N ALA A 71 -11.19 10.72 -4.40
CA ALA A 71 -12.45 10.98 -5.10
C ALA A 71 -12.59 12.46 -5.47
N LYS A 72 -12.30 13.37 -4.53
CA LYS A 72 -12.30 14.83 -4.81
C LYS A 72 -11.28 15.22 -5.88
N ALA A 73 -10.08 14.65 -5.83
CA ALA A 73 -9.06 14.88 -6.85
C ALA A 73 -9.48 14.39 -8.26
N ARG A 74 -10.48 13.50 -8.34
CA ARG A 74 -11.05 13.00 -9.59
C ARG A 74 -12.31 13.76 -10.02
N GLY A 75 -12.66 14.86 -9.34
CA GLY A 75 -13.81 15.70 -9.67
C GLY A 75 -15.10 15.36 -8.93
N TYR A 76 -15.05 14.52 -7.89
CA TYR A 76 -16.21 14.33 -7.04
C TYR A 76 -16.48 15.59 -6.19
N ASP A 77 -17.64 16.21 -6.42
CA ASP A 77 -18.12 17.35 -5.66
C ASP A 77 -19.50 17.06 -5.05
N PRO A 78 -19.59 16.87 -3.71
CA PRO A 78 -20.86 16.56 -3.05
C PRO A 78 -21.87 17.72 -3.05
N GLU A 79 -21.44 18.96 -3.31
CA GLU A 79 -22.34 20.12 -3.40
C GLU A 79 -23.06 20.15 -4.75
N VAL A 80 -22.41 19.71 -5.82
CA VAL A 80 -22.99 19.64 -7.17
C VAL A 80 -23.80 18.37 -7.36
N SER A 81 -23.23 17.21 -6.98
CA SER A 81 -23.91 15.93 -7.08
C SER A 81 -23.37 14.93 -6.07
N LYS A 82 -24.27 14.41 -5.24
CA LYS A 82 -23.93 13.39 -4.24
C LYS A 82 -23.65 12.03 -4.85
N THR A 83 -23.96 11.82 -6.13
CA THR A 83 -23.82 10.53 -6.81
C THR A 83 -22.35 10.13 -6.98
N VAL A 84 -21.99 8.98 -6.41
CA VAL A 84 -20.65 8.39 -6.56
C VAL A 84 -20.65 7.48 -7.79
N THR A 85 -19.95 7.89 -8.84
CA THR A 85 -19.75 7.07 -10.04
C THR A 85 -18.50 6.21 -9.92
N MET A 86 -18.41 5.17 -10.74
CA MET A 86 -17.28 4.24 -10.73
C MET A 86 -15.93 4.93 -11.04
N ALA A 87 -15.94 6.02 -11.82
CA ALA A 87 -14.77 6.83 -12.13
C ALA A 87 -14.12 7.46 -10.89
N HIS A 88 -14.90 7.77 -9.86
CA HIS A 88 -14.38 8.31 -8.61
C HIS A 88 -13.74 7.24 -7.72
N VAL A 89 -14.05 5.96 -7.96
CA VAL A 89 -13.77 4.86 -7.03
C VAL A 89 -12.63 3.96 -7.50
N ILE A 90 -12.49 3.69 -8.80
CA ILE A 90 -11.48 2.76 -9.34
C ILE A 90 -10.07 3.27 -9.06
N ASP A 91 -9.18 2.45 -8.49
CA ASP A 91 -7.76 2.81 -8.33
C ASP A 91 -7.07 3.07 -9.66
N LYS A 92 -6.26 4.13 -9.72
CA LYS A 92 -5.35 4.31 -10.86
C LYS A 92 -4.34 3.14 -10.88
N PRO A 93 -3.94 2.67 -12.07
CA PRO A 93 -2.83 1.73 -12.16
C PRO A 93 -1.62 2.34 -11.46
N ARG A 94 -0.96 1.54 -10.60
CA ARG A 94 0.23 2.02 -9.88
C ARG A 94 1.30 2.34 -10.90
N SER A 95 1.86 3.55 -10.83
CA SER A 95 3.10 3.91 -11.54
C SER A 95 4.25 3.13 -10.91
N GLY A 96 4.32 1.83 -11.19
CA GLY A 96 5.42 0.99 -10.74
C GLY A 96 6.75 1.46 -11.33
N ARG A 97 7.83 0.80 -10.92
CA ARG A 97 9.11 0.96 -11.60
C ARG A 97 8.91 0.54 -13.07
N PRO A 98 9.33 1.35 -14.06
CA PRO A 98 9.33 0.97 -15.46
C PRO A 98 9.89 -0.44 -15.62
N CYS A 99 9.09 -1.34 -16.21
CA CYS A 99 9.47 -2.74 -16.36
C CYS A 99 10.26 -2.90 -17.67
N LYS A 100 11.08 -3.95 -17.79
CA LYS A 100 11.98 -4.17 -18.95
C LYS A 100 11.27 -4.34 -20.31
N GLY A 101 9.94 -4.31 -20.37
CA GLY A 101 9.15 -4.49 -21.59
C GLY A 101 8.60 -3.20 -22.22
N ASP A 102 8.55 -2.09 -21.48
CA ASP A 102 7.91 -0.87 -21.99
C ASP A 102 8.93 -0.02 -22.76
N GLU A 103 9.04 -0.24 -24.08
CA GLU A 103 10.02 0.43 -24.95
C GLU A 103 9.93 1.96 -24.87
N GLU A 104 8.73 2.52 -24.78
CA GLU A 104 8.51 3.97 -24.62
C GLU A 104 9.13 4.51 -23.33
N THR A 105 8.96 3.77 -22.23
CA THR A 105 9.48 4.20 -20.92
C THR A 105 11.00 4.07 -20.87
N GLN A 106 11.57 3.11 -21.60
CA GLN A 106 13.01 2.96 -21.76
C GLN A 106 13.61 4.10 -22.58
N GLN A 107 12.96 4.51 -23.68
CA GLN A 107 13.41 5.64 -24.48
C GLN A 107 13.46 6.93 -23.65
N VAL A 108 12.42 7.21 -22.87
CA VAL A 108 12.39 8.37 -21.96
C VAL A 108 13.50 8.30 -20.89
N ILE A 109 13.83 7.12 -20.39
CA ILE A 109 14.95 6.93 -19.44
C ILE A 109 16.29 7.16 -20.13
N ILE A 110 16.49 6.57 -21.32
CA ILE A 110 17.72 6.72 -22.11
C ILE A 110 17.95 8.19 -22.44
N GLU A 111 16.93 8.90 -22.93
CA GLU A 111 16.98 10.33 -23.23
C GLU A 111 17.34 11.18 -22.01
N LYS A 112 16.69 10.95 -20.86
CA LYS A 112 17.02 11.67 -19.63
C LYS A 112 18.45 11.41 -19.16
N VAL A 113 18.92 10.16 -19.26
CA VAL A 113 20.26 9.78 -18.84
C VAL A 113 21.33 10.34 -19.79
N THR A 114 21.08 10.37 -21.10
CA THR A 114 22.00 10.98 -22.07
C THR A 114 22.10 12.48 -21.85
N LEU A 115 20.96 13.18 -21.75
CA LEU A 115 20.92 14.64 -21.55
C LEU A 115 21.66 15.08 -20.28
N ASN A 116 21.53 14.29 -19.20
CA ASN A 116 22.23 14.57 -17.94
C ASN A 116 23.74 14.28 -18.00
N ARG A 117 24.19 13.32 -18.83
CA ARG A 117 25.64 13.08 -19.04
C ARG A 117 26.31 14.18 -19.85
N TYR A 118 25.60 14.82 -20.77
CA TYR A 118 26.14 15.90 -21.61
C TYR A 118 26.03 17.29 -20.96
N GLY A 119 25.26 17.46 -19.88
CA GLY A 119 25.07 18.73 -19.15
C GLY A 119 26.25 19.19 -18.27
N GLY A 120 27.39 18.50 -18.32
CA GLY A 120 28.59 18.81 -17.54
C GLY A 120 29.39 20.01 -18.07
N ARG A 121 28.76 21.16 -18.32
CA ARG A 121 29.48 22.45 -18.42
C ARG A 121 28.67 23.53 -17.72
N ARG A 122 29.01 23.79 -16.46
CA ARG A 122 28.73 25.08 -15.80
C ARG A 122 29.30 26.16 -16.71
N ALA A 123 28.44 26.95 -17.34
CA ALA A 123 28.85 28.19 -17.97
C ALA A 123 29.44 29.10 -16.88
N VAL A 124 30.78 29.17 -16.84
CA VAL A 124 31.53 30.17 -16.09
C VAL A 124 31.48 31.43 -16.95
N ASN A 125 30.56 32.35 -16.64
CA ASN A 125 30.61 33.70 -17.17
C ASN A 125 31.56 34.50 -16.26
N ARG A 126 32.67 34.98 -16.82
CA ARG A 126 33.59 35.96 -16.24
C ARG A 126 33.50 37.25 -17.03
#